data_AF-A0A9E0IUA2-F1
#
_entry.id   AF-A0A9E0IUA2-F1
#
_cell.length_a   1.000
_cell.length_b   1.000
_cell.length_c   1.000
_cell.angle_alpha   90.00
_cell.angle_beta   90.00
_cell.angle_gamma   90.00
#
_symmetry.space_group_name_H-M   'P 1'
#
loop_
_entity.id
_entity.type
_entity.pdbx_description
1 polymer ?
#
loop_
_entity_poly.entity_id
_entity_poly.type
_entity_poly.pdbx_seq_one_letter_code
_entity_poly.pdbx_strand_id
1 'polypeptide(L)'
;MATTSPTANQIRETCATVREHLRAAPDDLTALILCEVLVDLAPTRDPELVAHRDRFCATRADDWREQGRVRGIHRVLFHLADGARGARLDAALVSALEGRAVELSESRPAGVPPGHIDASLVPAVLAADAGFHPDGHLAQVRVDRGAGRQGQLQLGPRPGAGTFFLERKHGEYGSRVEERYRRGCVETTLRSPWHDGDQDQQPAPWTRWVLACLDRLEALAQATPPRRARAARRTGLRGQPRGGASRSRRRR
;
A
#
# COMPACT_ATOMS: atom_id res chain seq x y z
N MET A 1 -1.84 -38.83 -5.60
CA MET A 1 -0.72 -37.88 -5.40
C MET A 1 -1.32 -36.52 -5.14
N ALA A 2 -1.22 -36.00 -3.92
CA ALA A 2 -1.79 -34.70 -3.57
C ALA A 2 -0.95 -33.59 -4.20
N THR A 3 -1.51 -32.88 -5.17
CA THR A 3 -0.93 -31.66 -5.72
C THR A 3 -0.86 -30.63 -4.60
N THR A 4 0.36 -30.27 -4.19
CA THR A 4 0.55 -29.22 -3.20
C THR A 4 0.08 -27.91 -3.80
N SER A 5 -0.83 -27.23 -3.09
CA SER A 5 -1.39 -25.94 -3.52
C SER A 5 -0.26 -24.96 -3.88
N PRO A 6 -0.38 -24.18 -4.98
CA PRO A 6 0.58 -23.14 -5.37
C PRO A 6 1.00 -22.20 -4.22
N THR A 7 0.15 -22.05 -3.21
CA THR A 7 0.40 -21.14 -2.08
C THR A 7 1.12 -21.79 -0.91
N ALA A 8 1.04 -23.12 -0.78
CA ALA A 8 1.99 -23.85 0.06
C ALA A 8 3.42 -23.70 -0.51
N ASN A 9 3.56 -23.48 -1.82
CA ASN A 9 4.84 -23.09 -2.40
C ASN A 9 5.20 -21.66 -2.01
N GLN A 10 4.29 -20.70 -2.07
CA GLN A 10 4.58 -19.30 -1.71
C GLN A 10 4.99 -19.11 -0.24
N ILE A 11 4.35 -19.79 0.72
CA ILE A 11 4.77 -19.75 2.13
C ILE A 11 6.11 -20.48 2.29
N ARG A 12 6.30 -21.63 1.63
CA ARG A 12 7.60 -22.34 1.65
C ARG A 12 8.72 -21.51 1.02
N GLU A 13 8.45 -20.77 -0.05
CA GLU A 13 9.36 -19.83 -0.72
C GLU A 13 9.67 -18.65 0.19
N THR A 14 8.67 -18.11 0.89
CA THR A 14 8.87 -17.06 1.90
C THR A 14 9.75 -17.57 3.03
N CYS A 15 9.46 -18.75 3.60
CA CYS A 15 10.31 -19.38 4.62
C CYS A 15 11.72 -19.67 4.11
N ALA A 16 11.85 -20.14 2.86
CA ALA A 16 13.15 -20.40 2.24
C ALA A 16 13.96 -19.11 2.07
N THR A 17 13.31 -18.02 1.64
CA THR A 17 13.91 -16.70 1.47
C THR A 17 14.37 -16.13 2.82
N VAL A 18 13.51 -16.18 3.84
CA VAL A 18 13.84 -15.72 5.20
C VAL A 18 15.02 -16.52 5.77
N ARG A 19 15.02 -17.85 5.59
CA ARG A 19 16.13 -18.70 6.03
C ARG A 19 17.44 -18.37 5.32
N GLU A 20 17.42 -18.23 3.99
CA GLU A 20 18.61 -17.88 3.22
C GLU A 20 19.16 -16.51 3.66
N HIS A 21 18.28 -15.55 3.90
CA HIS A 21 18.65 -14.23 4.41
C HIS A 21 19.28 -14.32 5.80
N LEU A 22 18.70 -15.11 6.71
CA LEU A 22 19.24 -15.29 8.07
C LEU A 22 20.57 -16.06 8.10
N ARG A 23 20.86 -16.90 7.10
CA ARG A 23 22.21 -17.49 6.95
C ARG A 23 23.25 -16.45 6.55
N ALA A 24 22.88 -15.53 5.66
CA ALA A 24 23.77 -14.47 5.19
C ALA A 24 23.92 -13.32 6.22
N ALA A 25 22.84 -12.99 6.92
CA ALA A 25 22.75 -11.91 7.89
C ALA A 25 21.96 -12.39 9.13
N PRO A 26 22.61 -13.10 10.07
CA PRO A 26 21.94 -13.72 11.23
C PRO A 26 21.25 -12.75 12.18
N ASP A 27 21.68 -11.49 12.18
CA ASP A 27 21.15 -10.44 13.05
C ASP A 27 20.24 -9.43 12.29
N ASP A 28 19.80 -9.78 11.08
CA ASP A 28 18.84 -8.95 10.33
C ASP A 28 17.48 -8.92 11.04
N LEU A 29 17.17 -7.77 11.65
CA LEU A 29 15.95 -7.60 12.44
C LEU A 29 14.67 -7.85 11.64
N THR A 30 14.64 -7.48 10.35
CA THR A 30 13.46 -7.70 9.52
C THR A 30 13.19 -9.19 9.34
N ALA A 31 14.24 -9.95 9.00
CA ALA A 31 14.14 -11.38 8.82
C ALA A 31 13.87 -12.11 10.14
N LEU A 32 14.42 -11.65 11.27
CA LEU A 32 14.15 -12.23 12.59
C LEU A 32 12.70 -12.03 13.04
N ILE A 33 12.12 -10.84 12.84
CA ILE A 33 10.71 -10.58 13.16
C ILE A 33 9.80 -11.40 12.25
N LEU A 34 10.09 -11.47 10.94
CA LEU A 34 9.34 -12.34 10.03
C LEU A 34 9.48 -13.82 10.41
N CYS A 35 10.66 -14.25 10.86
CA CYS A 35 10.91 -15.59 11.35
C CYS A 35 10.06 -15.90 12.59
N GLU A 36 9.96 -15.00 13.56
CA GLU A 36 9.09 -15.17 14.73
C GLU A 36 7.63 -15.43 14.31
N VAL A 37 7.13 -14.61 13.39
CA VAL A 37 5.75 -14.74 12.90
C VAL A 37 5.58 -16.02 12.08
N LEU A 38 6.48 -16.35 11.16
CA LEU A 38 6.34 -17.51 10.28
C LEU A 38 6.47 -18.84 11.02
N VAL A 39 7.32 -18.94 12.05
CA VAL A 39 7.47 -20.18 12.82
C VAL A 39 6.25 -20.46 13.70
N ASP A 40 5.59 -19.42 14.21
CA ASP A 40 4.33 -19.56 14.96
C ASP A 40 3.17 -20.01 14.05
N LEU A 41 3.27 -19.77 12.74
CA LEU A 41 2.21 -19.98 11.75
C LEU A 41 2.39 -21.24 10.90
N ALA A 42 3.62 -21.69 10.70
CA ALA A 42 3.91 -22.75 9.76
C ALA A 42 3.86 -24.15 10.41
N PRO A 43 3.25 -25.16 9.77
CA PRO A 43 3.36 -26.55 10.19
C PRO A 43 4.78 -27.12 9.98
N THR A 44 5.64 -26.41 9.24
CA THR A 44 7.05 -26.74 9.07
C THR A 44 7.79 -26.38 10.35
N ARG A 45 7.92 -27.38 11.23
CA ARG A 45 8.89 -27.43 12.34
C ARG A 45 10.33 -27.40 11.79
N ASP A 46 10.69 -26.39 11.00
CA ASP A 46 12.06 -26.19 10.51
C ASP A 46 12.94 -25.85 11.72
N PRO A 47 13.84 -26.75 12.14
CA PRO A 47 14.62 -26.55 13.36
C PRO A 47 15.53 -25.33 13.29
N GLU A 48 15.94 -24.92 12.09
CA GLU A 48 16.82 -23.77 11.89
C GLU A 48 16.06 -22.46 12.13
N LEU A 49 14.87 -22.31 11.53
CA LEU A 49 14.01 -21.15 11.78
C LEU A 49 13.54 -21.09 13.25
N VAL A 50 13.24 -22.25 13.86
CA VAL A 50 12.94 -22.33 15.29
C VAL A 50 14.11 -21.81 16.13
N ALA A 51 15.35 -22.22 15.83
CA ALA A 51 16.53 -21.75 16.56
C ALA A 51 16.75 -20.24 16.41
N HIS A 52 16.55 -19.68 15.21
CA HIS A 52 16.61 -18.23 14.99
C HIS A 52 15.53 -17.48 15.78
N ARG A 53 14.29 -17.99 15.78
CA ARG A 53 13.15 -17.43 16.55
C ARG A 53 13.43 -17.46 18.05
N ASP A 54 13.91 -18.59 18.57
CA ASP A 54 14.19 -18.74 20.01
C ASP A 54 15.34 -17.82 20.45
N ARG A 55 16.41 -17.72 19.64
CA ARG A 55 17.51 -16.76 19.87
C ARG A 55 16.98 -15.33 19.88
N PHE A 56 16.20 -14.93 18.88
CA PHE A 56 15.63 -13.59 18.82
C PHE A 56 14.75 -13.29 20.04
N CYS A 57 13.85 -14.20 20.42
CA CYS A 57 13.02 -14.04 21.61
C CYS A 57 13.85 -13.85 22.89
N ALA A 58 15.01 -14.50 22.99
CA ALA A 58 15.91 -14.36 24.14
C ALA A 58 16.73 -13.07 24.14
N THR A 59 17.02 -12.48 22.97
CA THR A 59 17.97 -11.36 22.84
C THR A 59 17.36 -10.07 22.30
N ARG A 60 16.08 -10.05 21.91
CA ARG A 60 15.43 -8.87 21.35
C ARG A 60 15.39 -7.73 22.36
N ALA A 61 15.68 -6.52 21.89
CA ALA A 61 15.50 -5.30 22.68
C ALA A 61 14.01 -5.03 22.92
N ASP A 62 13.66 -4.32 24.00
CA ASP A 62 12.26 -4.07 24.38
C ASP A 62 11.46 -3.31 23.31
N ASP A 63 12.14 -2.50 22.50
CA ASP A 63 11.58 -1.66 21.44
C ASP A 63 11.49 -2.37 20.08
N TRP A 64 11.78 -3.68 19.99
CA TRP A 64 11.83 -4.43 18.72
C TRP A 64 10.55 -4.28 17.88
N ARG A 65 9.38 -4.17 18.53
CA ARG A 65 8.09 -3.98 17.84
C ARG A 65 7.99 -2.60 17.18
N GLU A 66 8.47 -1.57 17.86
CA GLU A 66 8.53 -0.22 17.31
C GLU A 66 9.48 -0.19 16.11
N GLN A 67 10.65 -0.81 16.24
CA GLN A 67 11.60 -0.95 15.13
C GLN A 67 10.99 -1.73 13.96
N GLY A 68 10.27 -2.82 14.23
CA GLY A 68 9.55 -3.59 13.21
C GLY A 68 8.45 -2.78 12.51
N ARG A 69 7.75 -1.91 13.25
CA ARG A 69 6.78 -0.97 12.69
C ARG A 69 7.45 0.03 11.74
N VAL A 70 8.51 0.69 12.19
CA VAL A 70 9.25 1.69 11.40
C VAL A 70 9.83 1.07 10.11
N ARG A 71 10.22 -0.21 10.16
CA ARG A 71 10.67 -0.99 9.01
C ARG A 71 9.53 -1.45 8.08
N GLY A 72 8.27 -1.17 8.41
CA GLY A 72 7.13 -1.52 7.56
C GLY A 72 6.74 -3.01 7.59
N ILE A 73 7.21 -3.79 8.56
CA ILE A 73 7.00 -5.26 8.58
C ILE A 73 5.51 -5.60 8.66
N HIS A 74 4.74 -4.81 9.40
CA HIS A 74 3.28 -4.96 9.47
C HIS A 74 2.59 -4.89 8.09
N ARG A 75 3.10 -4.10 7.14
CA ARG A 75 2.57 -4.03 5.76
C ARG A 75 2.86 -5.32 5.01
N VAL A 76 4.07 -5.87 5.17
CA VAL A 76 4.44 -7.19 4.63
C VAL A 76 3.48 -8.26 5.15
N LEU A 77 3.19 -8.26 6.45
CA LEU A 77 2.26 -9.21 7.05
C LEU A 77 0.83 -9.04 6.53
N PHE A 78 0.33 -7.81 6.36
CA PHE A 78 -0.98 -7.59 5.74
C PHE A 78 -1.02 -8.07 4.28
N HIS A 79 0.02 -7.80 3.49
CA HIS A 79 0.12 -8.31 2.12
C HIS A 79 0.15 -9.84 2.06
N LEU A 80 0.88 -10.49 2.97
CA LEU A 80 0.87 -11.95 3.10
C LEU A 80 -0.53 -12.46 3.48
N ALA A 81 -1.23 -11.79 4.39
CA ALA A 81 -2.60 -12.15 4.78
C ALA A 81 -3.59 -11.99 3.62
N ASP A 82 -3.50 -10.91 2.85
CA ASP A 82 -4.35 -10.68 1.69
C ASP A 82 -4.07 -11.70 0.57
N GLY A 83 -2.79 -12.05 0.35
CA GLY A 83 -2.39 -13.14 -0.53
C GLY A 83 -2.94 -14.49 -0.09
N ALA A 84 -2.86 -14.80 1.21
CA ALA A 84 -3.42 -16.01 1.80
C ALA A 84 -4.95 -16.06 1.69
N ARG A 85 -5.65 -14.94 1.91
CA ARG A 85 -7.10 -14.83 1.72
C ARG A 85 -7.49 -15.03 0.26
N GLY A 86 -6.84 -14.35 -0.67
CA GLY A 86 -7.10 -14.46 -2.11
C GLY A 86 -6.91 -15.88 -2.62
N ALA A 87 -5.92 -16.60 -2.06
CA ALA A 87 -5.67 -18.00 -2.32
C ALA A 87 -6.57 -18.97 -1.54
N ARG A 88 -7.52 -18.48 -0.73
CA ARG A 88 -8.44 -19.28 0.11
C ARG A 88 -7.72 -20.27 1.03
N LEU A 89 -6.63 -19.83 1.66
CA LEU A 89 -5.91 -20.64 2.64
C LEU A 89 -6.65 -20.72 3.97
N ASP A 90 -6.05 -21.46 4.90
CA ASP A 90 -6.52 -21.60 6.27
C ASP A 90 -6.84 -20.23 6.89
N ALA A 91 -8.07 -20.09 7.38
CA ALA A 91 -8.54 -18.89 8.05
C ALA A 91 -7.73 -18.60 9.32
N ALA A 92 -7.20 -19.63 9.99
CA ALA A 92 -6.33 -19.46 11.15
C ALA A 92 -5.02 -18.76 10.78
N LEU A 93 -4.41 -19.12 9.65
CA LEU A 93 -3.21 -18.46 9.13
C LEU A 93 -3.48 -16.98 8.80
N VAL A 94 -4.57 -16.70 8.08
CA VAL A 94 -4.97 -15.32 7.74
C VAL A 94 -5.17 -14.51 9.03
N SER A 95 -5.94 -15.05 9.97
CA SER A 95 -6.23 -14.39 11.25
C SER A 95 -4.96 -14.09 12.03
N ALA A 96 -4.00 -15.02 12.07
CA ALA A 96 -2.80 -14.86 12.85
C ALA A 96 -1.76 -13.93 12.19
N LEU A 97 -1.65 -13.93 10.84
CA LEU A 97 -0.89 -12.90 10.10
C LEU A 97 -1.46 -11.50 10.39
N GLU A 98 -2.78 -11.36 10.39
CA GLU A 98 -3.46 -10.09 10.64
C GLU A 98 -3.35 -9.64 12.08
N GLY A 99 -3.47 -10.56 13.04
CA GLY A 99 -3.28 -10.28 14.45
C GLY A 99 -1.88 -9.71 14.73
N ARG A 100 -0.83 -10.33 14.15
CA ARG A 100 0.54 -9.83 14.28
C ARG A 100 0.78 -8.54 13.51
N ALA A 101 0.20 -8.40 12.32
CA ALA A 101 0.24 -7.15 11.57
C ALA A 101 -0.38 -6.01 12.39
N VAL A 102 -1.54 -6.24 13.02
CA VAL A 102 -2.20 -5.27 13.90
C VAL A 102 -1.33 -4.94 15.10
N GLU A 103 -0.82 -5.94 15.84
CA GLU A 103 0.06 -5.74 17.00
C GLU A 103 1.27 -4.85 16.66
N LEU A 104 1.98 -5.15 15.57
CA LEU A 104 3.11 -4.33 15.11
C LEU A 104 2.64 -2.95 14.63
N SER A 105 1.55 -2.90 13.87
CA SER A 105 1.03 -1.63 13.33
C SER A 105 0.48 -0.71 14.41
N GLU A 106 0.16 -1.21 15.60
CA GLU A 106 -0.30 -0.45 16.79
C GLU A 106 0.81 -0.27 17.84
N SER A 107 2.01 -0.82 17.61
CA SER A 107 3.15 -0.62 18.51
C SER A 107 3.64 0.83 18.44
N ARG A 108 3.74 1.51 19.58
CA ARG A 108 4.04 2.94 19.62
C ARG A 108 5.02 3.28 20.75
N PRO A 109 5.77 4.40 20.61
CA PRO A 109 6.43 5.03 21.73
C PRO A 109 5.43 5.38 22.83
N ALA A 110 5.90 5.44 24.08
CA ALA A 110 5.09 5.89 25.20
C ALA A 110 4.52 7.31 24.94
N GLY A 111 3.23 7.50 25.20
CA GLY A 111 2.54 8.79 25.06
C GLY A 111 1.87 9.06 23.72
N VAL A 112 2.05 8.19 22.71
CA VAL A 112 1.35 8.30 21.42
C VAL A 112 0.01 7.55 21.48
N PRO A 113 -1.13 8.16 21.09
CA PRO A 113 -2.43 7.51 21.17
C PRO A 113 -2.56 6.36 20.15
N PRO A 114 -3.34 5.29 20.48
CA PRO A 114 -3.63 4.20 19.55
C PRO A 114 -4.24 4.69 18.24
N GLY A 115 -3.88 4.09 17.10
CA GLY A 115 -4.33 4.52 15.78
C GLY A 115 -3.73 5.83 15.26
N HIS A 116 -2.80 6.46 16.00
CA HIS A 116 -2.05 7.59 15.47
C HIS A 116 -1.18 7.14 14.29
N ILE A 117 -1.33 7.86 13.18
CA ILE A 117 -0.58 7.68 11.94
C ILE A 117 0.45 8.80 11.82
N ASP A 118 1.71 8.48 12.10
CA ASP A 118 2.84 9.42 11.98
C ASP A 118 3.46 9.38 10.57
N ALA A 119 4.43 10.25 10.32
CA ALA A 119 5.12 10.33 9.03
C ALA A 119 5.88 9.05 8.63
N SER A 120 6.30 8.22 9.59
CA SER A 120 7.03 6.97 9.30
C SER A 120 6.15 5.91 8.66
N LEU A 121 4.82 6.00 8.82
CA LEU A 121 3.86 5.10 8.19
C LEU A 121 3.47 5.54 6.77
N VAL A 122 3.81 6.74 6.35
CA VAL A 122 3.53 7.25 5.01
C VAL A 122 4.60 6.77 4.04
N PRO A 123 4.24 6.10 2.93
CA PRO A 123 5.20 5.76 1.88
C PRO A 123 6.05 6.95 1.44
N ALA A 124 7.34 6.74 1.23
CA ALA A 124 8.27 7.81 0.84
C ALA A 124 7.82 8.53 -0.45
N VAL A 125 7.22 7.81 -1.39
CA VAL A 125 6.67 8.38 -2.65
C VAL A 125 5.49 9.33 -2.43
N LEU A 126 4.79 9.21 -1.30
CA LEU A 126 3.66 10.05 -0.92
C LEU A 126 4.04 11.17 0.06
N ALA A 127 5.27 11.19 0.57
CA ALA A 127 5.68 12.10 1.65
C ALA A 127 5.49 13.58 1.29
N ALA A 128 5.74 13.97 0.04
CA ALA A 128 5.54 15.34 -0.44
C ALA A 128 4.07 15.73 -0.60
N ASP A 129 3.18 14.73 -0.74
CA ASP A 129 1.73 14.90 -0.94
C ASP A 129 0.95 14.79 0.39
N ALA A 130 1.66 14.54 1.50
CA ALA A 130 1.09 14.33 2.83
C ALA A 130 1.07 15.62 3.66
N GLY A 131 -0.06 15.87 4.34
CA GLY A 131 -0.23 16.94 5.33
C GLY A 131 -0.56 16.34 6.70
N PHE A 132 -0.07 16.98 7.76
CA PHE A 132 -0.21 16.52 9.14
C PHE A 132 -0.88 17.58 10.01
N HIS A 133 -1.62 17.10 11.01
CA HIS A 133 -2.15 17.90 12.11
C HIS A 133 -0.99 18.37 13.03
N PRO A 134 -1.22 19.37 13.90
CA PRO A 134 -0.16 19.90 14.77
C PRO A 134 0.48 18.89 15.71
N ASP A 135 -0.25 17.82 16.06
CA ASP A 135 0.22 16.73 16.91
C ASP A 135 1.05 15.67 16.14
N GLY A 136 1.28 15.87 14.85
CA GLY A 136 1.98 14.93 13.97
C GLY A 136 1.08 13.84 13.37
N HIS A 137 -0.23 13.85 13.66
CA HIS A 137 -1.14 12.88 13.07
C HIS A 137 -1.38 13.20 11.59
N LEU A 138 -1.35 12.19 10.72
CA LEU A 138 -1.69 12.36 9.31
C LEU A 138 -3.07 13.00 9.17
N ALA A 139 -3.14 14.14 8.49
CA ALA A 139 -4.38 14.86 8.21
C ALA A 139 -4.92 14.51 6.82
N GLN A 140 -4.03 14.47 5.83
CA GLN A 140 -4.41 14.17 4.46
C GLN A 140 -3.25 13.67 3.61
N VAL A 141 -3.56 12.94 2.54
CA VAL A 141 -2.67 12.68 1.41
C VAL A 141 -3.45 12.91 0.13
N ARG A 142 -2.92 13.67 -0.83
CA ARG A 142 -3.59 13.95 -2.11
C ARG A 142 -2.65 13.70 -3.28
N VAL A 143 -3.02 12.73 -4.12
CA VAL A 143 -2.27 12.38 -5.33
C VAL A 143 -3.09 12.79 -6.55
N ASP A 144 -2.53 13.64 -7.40
CA ASP A 144 -3.09 13.95 -8.73
C ASP A 144 -2.06 13.60 -9.81
N ARG A 145 -2.48 12.80 -10.79
CA ARG A 145 -1.67 12.40 -11.95
C ARG A 145 -2.27 12.86 -13.27
N GLY A 146 -3.31 13.69 -13.23
CA GLY A 146 -4.04 14.19 -14.38
C GLY A 146 -4.88 13.12 -15.08
N ALA A 147 -5.61 13.52 -16.12
CA ALA A 147 -6.45 12.64 -16.96
C ALA A 147 -7.44 11.76 -16.16
N GLY A 148 -7.99 12.27 -15.05
CA GLY A 148 -8.94 11.55 -14.21
C GLY A 148 -8.31 10.44 -13.37
N ARG A 149 -7.02 10.59 -13.02
CA ARG A 149 -6.31 9.72 -12.08
C ARG A 149 -5.96 10.52 -10.85
N GLN A 150 -6.82 10.43 -9.84
CA GLN A 150 -6.68 11.18 -8.60
C GLN A 150 -7.07 10.32 -7.40
N GLY A 151 -6.47 10.58 -6.26
CA GLY A 151 -6.81 9.92 -5.02
C GLY A 151 -6.57 10.85 -3.84
N GLN A 152 -7.39 10.68 -2.82
CA GLN A 152 -7.31 11.46 -1.59
C GLN A 152 -7.64 10.59 -0.39
N LEU A 153 -6.83 10.70 0.65
CA LEU A 153 -7.13 10.24 1.99
C LEU A 153 -7.24 11.47 2.89
N GLN A 154 -8.28 11.56 3.72
CA GLN A 154 -8.46 12.60 4.71
C GLN A 154 -8.85 11.98 6.05
N LEU A 155 -8.11 12.31 7.10
CA LEU A 155 -8.34 11.78 8.45
C LEU A 155 -8.76 12.91 9.39
N GLY A 156 -9.59 12.56 10.39
CA GLY A 156 -9.90 13.47 11.48
C GLY A 156 -8.67 13.80 12.33
N PRO A 157 -8.74 14.83 13.20
CA PRO A 157 -7.65 15.14 14.14
C PRO A 157 -7.47 14.06 15.22
N ARG A 158 -8.37 13.09 15.29
CA ARG A 158 -8.28 11.93 16.18
C ARG A 158 -8.53 10.65 15.39
N PRO A 159 -7.86 9.53 15.75
CA PRO A 159 -8.10 8.24 15.15
C PRO A 159 -9.58 7.81 15.22
N GLY A 160 -10.04 7.10 14.18
CA GLY A 160 -11.37 6.48 14.14
C GLY A 160 -12.39 7.17 13.23
N ALA A 161 -12.00 8.22 12.50
CA ALA A 161 -12.82 8.81 11.44
C ALA A 161 -11.97 9.30 10.26
N GLY A 162 -12.36 8.92 9.05
CA GLY A 162 -11.68 9.35 7.83
C GLY A 162 -12.49 9.08 6.57
N THR A 163 -12.07 9.70 5.48
CA THR A 163 -12.62 9.49 4.14
C THR A 163 -11.50 9.16 3.17
N PHE A 164 -11.78 8.26 2.25
CA PHE A 164 -10.89 7.89 1.18
C PHE A 164 -11.64 7.96 -0.15
N PHE A 165 -10.95 8.46 -1.16
CA PHE A 165 -11.46 8.62 -2.50
C PHE A 165 -10.37 8.21 -3.49
N LEU A 166 -10.76 7.44 -4.50
CA LEU A 166 -9.88 7.06 -5.60
C LEU A 166 -10.65 7.02 -6.91
N GLU A 167 -10.21 7.82 -7.88
CA GLU A 167 -10.73 7.84 -9.24
C GLU A 167 -9.66 7.39 -10.22
N ARG A 168 -10.01 6.44 -11.09
CA ARG A 168 -9.16 5.97 -12.18
C ARG A 168 -9.93 5.97 -13.49
N LYS A 169 -9.65 6.95 -14.35
CA LYS A 169 -10.16 6.99 -15.73
C LYS A 169 -9.22 6.31 -16.73
N HIS A 170 -9.84 5.61 -17.67
CA HIS A 170 -9.24 4.92 -18.81
C HIS A 170 -10.08 5.21 -20.07
N GLY A 171 -9.81 6.34 -20.72
CA GLY A 171 -10.64 6.80 -21.84
C GLY A 171 -12.00 7.30 -21.34
N GLU A 172 -13.09 6.78 -21.90
CA GLU A 172 -14.47 7.09 -21.50
C GLU A 172 -14.96 6.26 -20.30
N TYR A 173 -14.21 5.23 -19.91
CA TYR A 173 -14.53 4.34 -18.81
C TYR A 173 -13.68 4.67 -17.58
N GLY A 174 -14.17 4.30 -16.39
CA GLY A 174 -13.41 4.44 -15.16
C GLY A 174 -14.08 3.82 -13.95
N SER A 175 -13.36 3.84 -12.84
CA SER A 175 -13.88 3.45 -11.53
C SER A 175 -13.66 4.58 -10.53
N ARG A 176 -14.61 4.69 -9.60
CA ARG A 176 -14.56 5.59 -8.44
C ARG A 176 -14.84 4.78 -7.19
N VAL A 177 -13.90 4.76 -6.27
CA VAL A 177 -14.05 4.20 -4.93
C VAL A 177 -14.21 5.36 -3.97
N GLU A 178 -15.25 5.30 -3.15
CA GLU A 178 -15.41 6.14 -1.98
C GLU A 178 -15.51 5.26 -0.75
N GLU A 179 -14.74 5.57 0.27
CA GLU A 179 -14.82 4.89 1.56
C GLU A 179 -14.92 5.93 2.67
N ARG A 180 -15.73 5.62 3.67
CA ARG A 180 -15.82 6.38 4.91
C ARG A 180 -15.60 5.44 6.08
N TYR A 181 -14.57 5.71 6.87
CA TYR A 181 -14.36 5.02 8.13
C TYR A 181 -15.07 5.75 9.25
N ARG A 182 -15.94 5.05 9.98
CA ARG A 182 -16.55 5.54 11.22
C ARG A 182 -17.03 4.36 12.06
N ARG A 183 -17.03 4.54 13.39
CA ARG A 183 -17.60 3.56 14.35
C ARG A 183 -17.02 2.14 14.19
N GLY A 184 -15.75 2.02 13.83
CA GLY A 184 -15.08 0.71 13.66
C GLY A 184 -15.35 0.01 12.32
N CYS A 185 -16.07 0.67 11.41
CA CYS A 185 -16.46 0.09 10.12
C CYS A 185 -16.03 1.00 8.96
N VAL A 186 -15.77 0.36 7.82
CA VAL A 186 -15.61 0.99 6.52
C VAL A 186 -16.96 0.91 5.81
N GLU A 187 -17.49 2.06 5.43
CA GLU A 187 -18.61 2.18 4.51
C GLU A 187 -18.04 2.45 3.12
N THR A 188 -18.19 1.50 2.20
CA THR A 188 -17.63 1.57 0.86
C THR A 188 -18.74 1.79 -0.15
N THR A 189 -18.51 2.67 -1.12
CA THR A 189 -19.31 2.82 -2.32
C THR A 189 -18.37 2.71 -3.52
N LEU A 190 -18.51 1.62 -4.28
CA LEU A 190 -17.77 1.42 -5.52
C LEU A 190 -18.65 1.76 -6.72
N ARG A 191 -18.28 2.78 -7.49
CA ARG A 191 -18.95 3.15 -8.73
C ARG A 191 -18.10 2.72 -9.92
N SER A 192 -18.56 1.72 -10.67
CA SER A 192 -17.92 1.24 -11.91
C SER A 192 -18.99 0.73 -12.89
N PRO A 193 -19.01 1.14 -14.18
CA PRO A 193 -18.71 2.44 -14.74
C PRO A 193 -19.99 3.33 -14.69
N TRP A 194 -20.16 4.07 -13.59
CA TRP A 194 -21.23 5.06 -13.39
C TRP A 194 -22.64 4.55 -13.07
N HIS A 195 -22.79 3.28 -12.68
CA HIS A 195 -24.00 2.82 -11.98
C HIS A 195 -23.89 3.12 -10.48
N ASP A 196 -25.04 3.31 -9.82
CA ASP A 196 -25.08 3.41 -8.36
C ASP A 196 -24.52 2.10 -7.78
N GLY A 197 -23.43 2.26 -7.04
CA GLY A 197 -22.74 1.14 -6.40
C GLY A 197 -23.49 0.68 -5.18
N ASP A 198 -23.49 -0.63 -4.95
CA ASP A 198 -23.92 -1.20 -3.68
C ASP A 198 -23.07 -0.60 -2.54
N GLN A 199 -23.75 -0.25 -1.45
CA GLN A 199 -23.09 0.20 -0.22
C GLN A 199 -22.73 -1.03 0.59
N ASP A 200 -21.45 -1.28 0.75
CA ASP A 200 -20.95 -2.34 1.61
C ASP A 200 -20.47 -1.75 2.93
N GLN A 201 -20.77 -2.45 4.03
CA GLN A 201 -20.23 -2.15 5.35
C GLN A 201 -19.40 -3.31 5.83
N GLN A 202 -18.13 -3.05 6.13
CA GLN A 202 -17.22 -4.08 6.63
C GLN A 202 -16.52 -3.59 7.90
N PRO A 203 -16.52 -4.39 8.98
CA PRO A 203 -15.67 -4.10 10.12
C PRO A 203 -14.20 -4.20 9.70
N ALA A 204 -13.40 -3.19 10.06
CA ALA A 204 -11.96 -3.21 9.79
C ALA A 204 -11.23 -2.45 10.90
N PRO A 205 -10.05 -2.91 11.35
CA PRO A 205 -9.20 -2.12 12.23
C PRO A 205 -8.82 -0.78 11.56
N TRP A 206 -8.86 0.31 12.32
CA TRP A 206 -8.58 1.67 11.83
C TRP A 206 -7.25 1.76 11.08
N THR A 207 -6.16 1.33 11.71
CA THR A 207 -4.81 1.42 11.13
C THR A 207 -4.69 0.58 9.86
N ARG A 208 -5.32 -0.60 9.82
CA ARG A 208 -5.36 -1.42 8.61
C ARG A 208 -6.03 -0.69 7.45
N TRP A 209 -7.19 -0.07 7.69
CA TRP A 209 -7.90 0.69 6.66
C TRP A 209 -7.03 1.85 6.15
N VAL A 210 -6.43 2.64 7.04
CA VAL A 210 -5.54 3.75 6.64
C VAL A 210 -4.36 3.26 5.80
N LEU A 211 -3.68 2.19 6.23
CA LEU A 211 -2.55 1.64 5.48
C LEU A 211 -2.96 1.13 4.09
N ALA A 212 -4.10 0.45 3.99
CA ALA A 212 -4.64 0.01 2.71
C ALA A 212 -5.01 1.18 1.78
N CYS A 213 -5.46 2.32 2.33
CA CYS A 213 -5.64 3.54 1.56
C CYS A 213 -4.31 4.12 1.07
N LEU A 214 -3.29 4.17 1.93
CA LEU A 214 -1.95 4.63 1.57
C LEU A 214 -1.31 3.76 0.48
N ASP A 215 -1.44 2.43 0.56
CA ASP A 215 -0.92 1.52 -0.46
C ASP A 215 -1.60 1.75 -1.83
N ARG A 216 -2.91 2.02 -1.83
CA ARG A 216 -3.67 2.36 -3.05
C ARG A 216 -3.27 3.70 -3.65
N LEU A 217 -2.94 4.69 -2.81
CA LEU A 217 -2.40 5.98 -3.25
C LEU A 217 -0.97 5.86 -3.76
N GLU A 218 -0.15 5.03 -3.12
CA GLU A 218 1.22 4.74 -3.57
C GLU A 218 1.19 4.08 -4.95
N ALA A 219 0.36 3.07 -5.14
CA ALA A 219 0.18 2.43 -6.44
C ALA A 219 -0.30 3.43 -7.51
N LEU A 220 -1.18 4.38 -7.15
CA LEU A 220 -1.58 5.47 -8.04
C LEU A 220 -0.40 6.41 -8.35
N ALA A 221 0.39 6.77 -7.34
CA ALA A 221 1.51 7.69 -7.46
C ALA A 221 2.64 7.13 -8.32
N GLN A 222 2.86 5.82 -8.26
CA GLN A 222 3.86 5.07 -9.03
C GLN A 222 3.37 4.65 -10.42
N ALA A 223 2.05 4.67 -10.67
CA ALA A 223 1.51 4.29 -11.97
C ALA A 223 2.04 5.23 -13.06
N THR A 224 2.78 4.67 -14.02
CA THR A 224 3.30 5.41 -15.17
C THR A 224 2.14 6.12 -15.89
N PRO A 225 2.26 7.43 -16.18
CA PRO A 225 1.24 8.15 -16.92
C PRO A 225 1.04 7.48 -18.29
N PRO A 226 -0.21 7.41 -18.79
CA PRO A 226 -0.46 6.80 -20.08
C PRO A 226 0.33 7.58 -21.14
N ARG A 227 1.16 6.86 -21.87
CA ARG A 227 2.06 7.38 -22.90
C ARG A 227 1.23 7.93 -24.07
N ARG A 228 0.75 9.18 -23.99
CA ARG A 228 0.23 9.93 -25.13
C ARG A 228 0.87 11.31 -25.23
N ALA A 229 1.37 11.61 -26.43
CA ALA A 229 1.89 12.89 -26.92
C ALA A 229 3.38 13.25 -26.72
N ARG A 230 4.33 12.31 -26.84
CA ARG A 230 5.70 12.68 -27.31
C ARG A 230 5.76 12.89 -28.84
N ALA A 231 4.66 12.62 -29.55
CA ALA A 231 4.52 12.83 -31.00
C ALA A 231 4.26 14.30 -31.40
N ALA A 232 3.87 15.19 -30.48
CA ALA A 232 3.61 16.60 -30.79
C ALA A 232 4.87 17.50 -30.72
N ARG A 233 6.01 16.99 -30.24
CA ARG A 233 7.29 17.74 -30.21
C ARG A 233 8.20 17.49 -31.43
N ARG A 234 7.78 16.64 -32.39
CA ARG A 234 8.50 16.41 -33.66
C ARG A 234 7.90 17.13 -34.87
N THR A 235 6.79 17.85 -34.71
CA THR A 235 6.15 18.66 -35.76
C THR A 235 6.29 20.17 -35.54
N GLY A 236 7.18 20.60 -34.64
CA GLY A 236 7.43 22.02 -34.32
C GLY A 236 8.65 22.68 -34.99
N LEU A 237 9.21 22.08 -36.06
CA LEU A 237 10.27 22.70 -36.86
C LEU A 237 9.97 22.54 -38.36
N ARG A 238 8.99 23.32 -38.85
CA ARG A 238 8.97 23.91 -40.20
C ARG A 238 7.84 24.93 -40.27
N GLY A 239 8.07 26.05 -39.60
CA GLY A 239 7.45 27.31 -40.01
C GLY A 239 8.21 27.85 -41.22
N GLN A 240 7.52 28.02 -42.34
CA GLN A 240 7.57 29.27 -43.10
C GLN A 240 6.43 29.30 -44.14
N PRO A 241 5.46 30.23 -44.02
CA PRO A 241 4.62 30.61 -45.13
C PRO A 241 5.43 31.57 -46.01
N ARG A 242 5.67 31.21 -47.27
CA ARG A 242 6.15 32.19 -48.26
C ARG A 242 4.95 33.00 -48.73
N GLY A 243 4.93 34.25 -48.30
CA GLY A 243 3.94 35.25 -48.66
C GLY A 243 3.83 35.46 -50.16
N GLY A 244 2.61 35.74 -50.58
CA GLY A 244 2.32 36.27 -51.91
C GLY A 244 2.96 37.64 -52.10
N ALA A 245 3.58 37.82 -53.26
CA ALA A 245 3.87 39.13 -53.81
C ALA A 245 3.10 39.27 -55.12
N SER A 246 2.06 40.07 -55.08
CA SER A 246 1.32 40.61 -56.21
C SER A 246 2.27 41.23 -57.24
N ARG A 247 2.12 40.85 -58.51
CA ARG A 247 2.59 41.66 -59.65
C ARG A 247 1.47 41.85 -60.65
N SER A 248 0.85 43.02 -60.55
CA SER A 248 0.18 43.73 -61.64
C SER A 248 1.21 44.20 -62.68
N ARG A 249 0.98 43.93 -63.97
CA ARG A 249 1.28 44.78 -65.16
C ARG A 249 0.91 44.00 -66.43
N ARG A 250 -0.18 44.36 -67.12
CA ARG A 250 -0.29 45.34 -68.24
C ARG A 250 0.26 44.84 -69.59
N ARG A 251 -0.65 44.79 -70.59
CA ARG A 251 -0.52 45.01 -72.05
C ARG A 251 0.51 44.12 -72.78
N ARG A 252 0.20 43.47 -73.90
CA ARG A 252 -0.64 43.80 -75.06
C ARG A 252 -1.36 42.55 -75.56
#